data_AF-A0A8U1EXP4-F1
#
_entry.id   AF-A0A8U1EXP4-F1
#
_cell.length_a   1.000
_cell.length_b   1.000
_cell.length_c   1.000
_cell.angle_alpha   90.00
_cell.angle_beta   90.00
_cell.angle_gamma   90.00
#
_symmetry.space_group_name_H-M   'P 1'
#
loop_
_entity.id
_entity.type
_entity.pdbx_description
1 polymer ?
#
loop_
_entity_poly.entity_id
_entity_poly.type
_entity_poly.pdbx_seq_one_letter_code
_entity_poly.pdbx_strand_id
1 'polypeptide(L)'
;MPLLSNLTTIVLLLIAHCGSWILANRLGPYKGCPSCRESLGAGRAPRDHIGQAGSTSMLAQGEPCGVYTMSCAKGLRCVPPPQEHSPLQALLQGRGFCTKHSRTSPTERPHPTGPHPSQSGEIEKAPCRKLLNSVLRGIELTIFQSDRDIYIPNCDTRGFYRKKQCRSSKGMQRGHCWCVDELGTALPSRASEDGTLPCDGE
;
A
#
# COMPACT_ATOMS: atom_id res chain seq x y z
N MET A 1 31.19 58.82 21.70
CA MET A 1 30.33 58.90 20.50
C MET A 1 30.74 58.04 19.28
N PRO A 2 31.92 57.38 19.17
CA PRO A 2 32.20 56.51 18.01
C PRO A 2 31.75 55.05 18.18
N LEU A 3 31.57 54.55 19.41
CA LEU A 3 31.18 53.14 19.65
C LEU A 3 29.75 52.81 19.18
N LEU A 4 28.80 53.73 19.35
CA LEU A 4 27.40 53.53 18.96
C LEU A 4 27.24 53.48 17.43
N SER A 5 28.02 54.28 16.69
CA SER A 5 28.02 54.27 15.22
C SER A 5 28.46 52.92 14.66
N ASN A 6 29.50 52.32 15.25
CA ASN A 6 30.00 51.00 14.85
C ASN A 6 29.01 49.87 15.16
N LEU A 7 28.24 49.96 16.26
CA LEU A 7 27.18 48.99 16.52
C LEU A 7 26.04 49.10 15.50
N THR A 8 25.65 50.31 15.12
CA THR A 8 24.59 50.50 14.12
C THR A 8 25.00 49.99 12.72
N THR A 9 26.26 50.14 12.33
CA THR A 9 26.76 49.61 11.04
C THR A 9 26.85 48.09 11.06
N ILE A 10 27.27 47.47 12.17
CA ILE A 10 27.30 46.01 12.31
C ILE A 10 25.88 45.42 12.26
N VAL A 11 24.91 46.04 12.95
CA VAL A 11 23.51 45.58 12.91
C VAL A 11 22.91 45.70 11.51
N LEU A 12 23.16 46.80 10.79
CA LEU A 12 22.70 46.95 9.40
C LEU A 12 23.33 45.93 8.44
N LEU A 13 24.61 45.58 8.63
CA LEU A 13 25.30 44.54 7.85
C LEU A 13 24.72 43.13 8.12
N LEU A 14 24.36 42.83 9.38
CA LEU A 14 23.72 41.57 9.76
C LEU A 14 22.31 41.44 9.16
N ILE A 15 21.53 42.53 9.15
CA ILE A 15 20.18 42.52 8.55
C ILE A 15 20.27 42.34 7.02
N ALA A 16 21.26 42.96 6.36
CA ALA A 16 21.50 42.76 4.92
C ALA A 16 21.95 41.33 4.56
N HIS A 17 22.74 40.68 5.41
CA HIS A 17 23.13 39.27 5.22
C HIS A 17 22.00 38.28 5.53
N CYS A 18 21.03 38.65 6.38
CA CYS A 18 19.83 37.84 6.63
C CYS A 18 18.78 37.97 5.49
N GLY A 19 18.71 39.12 4.82
CA GLY A 19 17.78 39.38 3.71
C GLY A 19 18.05 38.56 2.44
N SER A 20 19.31 38.14 2.21
CA SER A 20 19.70 37.32 1.04
C SER A 20 19.47 35.82 1.22
N TRP A 21 19.05 35.37 2.41
CA TRP A 21 18.79 33.95 2.70
C TRP A 21 17.29 33.59 2.62
N ILE A 22 16.41 34.57 2.33
CA ILE A 22 14.96 34.36 2.22
C ILE A 22 14.51 34.08 0.76
N LEU A 23 15.44 33.88 -0.19
CA LEU A 23 15.11 33.50 -1.58
C LEU A 23 15.89 32.29 -2.13
N ALA A 24 16.25 31.32 -1.28
CA ALA A 24 16.94 30.10 -1.74
C ALA A 24 16.50 28.78 -1.06
N ASN A 25 15.29 28.72 -0.48
CA ASN A 25 14.73 27.46 0.05
C ASN A 25 13.38 27.10 -0.58
N ARG A 26 13.33 27.06 -1.92
CA ARG A 26 12.26 26.37 -2.67
C ARG A 26 12.76 25.24 -3.58
N LEU A 27 13.86 24.59 -3.23
CA LEU A 27 14.19 23.25 -3.73
C LEU A 27 14.37 22.31 -2.53
N GLY A 28 13.25 21.78 -2.03
CA GLY A 28 13.30 20.58 -1.20
C GLY A 28 13.83 19.41 -2.05
N PRO A 29 14.68 18.53 -1.50
CA PRO A 29 15.24 17.41 -2.23
C PRO A 29 14.18 16.31 -2.32
N TYR A 30 13.24 16.43 -3.25
CA TYR A 30 12.47 15.27 -3.68
C TYR A 30 13.43 14.39 -4.50
N LYS A 31 14.03 13.41 -3.82
CA LYS A 31 14.70 12.28 -4.48
C LYS A 31 13.63 11.54 -5.29
N GLY A 32 13.49 11.91 -6.56
CA GLY A 32 12.73 11.14 -7.53
C GLY A 32 13.31 9.73 -7.64
N CYS A 33 12.45 8.74 -7.75
CA CYS A 33 12.86 7.35 -7.93
C CYS A 33 13.56 7.23 -9.30
N PRO A 34 14.84 6.78 -9.37
CA PRO A 34 15.59 6.72 -10.64
C PRO A 34 15.09 5.61 -11.59
N SER A 35 14.07 4.84 -11.19
CA SER A 35 13.49 3.77 -12.03
C SER A 35 12.39 4.25 -12.97
N CYS A 36 11.88 5.48 -12.81
CA CYS A 36 10.94 6.06 -13.76
C CYS A 36 11.73 6.86 -14.79
N ARG A 37 12.29 6.16 -15.78
CA ARG A 37 12.74 6.79 -17.02
C ARG A 37 11.55 6.75 -17.97
N GLU A 38 10.78 7.83 -18.04
CA GLU A 38 9.74 7.97 -19.07
C GLU A 38 10.36 7.71 -20.46
N SER A 39 9.92 6.66 -21.11
CA SER A 39 10.02 6.57 -22.56
C SER A 39 9.16 7.68 -23.14
N LEU A 40 9.83 8.65 -23.77
CA LEU A 40 9.24 9.66 -24.65
C LEU A 40 8.29 8.97 -25.64
N GLY A 41 6.99 9.23 -25.50
CA GLY A 41 5.96 8.71 -26.38
C GLY A 41 4.64 9.48 -26.25
N ALA A 42 4.45 10.46 -27.13
CA ALA A 42 3.17 11.01 -27.59
C ALA A 42 2.17 11.57 -26.56
N GLY A 43 2.42 12.82 -26.16
CA GLY A 43 1.46 13.93 -26.02
C GLY A 43 0.00 13.68 -25.57
N ARG A 44 -0.34 14.25 -24.41
CA ARG A 44 -1.47 15.17 -24.26
C ARG A 44 -1.05 16.36 -23.39
N ALA A 45 -1.49 17.56 -23.76
CA ALA A 45 -1.04 18.84 -23.23
C ALA A 45 -1.29 19.01 -21.71
N PRO A 46 -0.41 19.71 -20.97
CA PRO A 46 -0.72 20.19 -19.63
C PRO A 46 -1.88 21.18 -19.70
N ARG A 47 -2.98 20.89 -19.00
CA ARG A 47 -3.99 21.91 -18.69
C ARG A 47 -3.43 22.76 -17.54
N ASP A 48 -3.18 24.03 -17.82
CA ASP A 48 -2.97 25.05 -16.81
C ASP A 48 -4.16 25.08 -15.85
N HIS A 49 -3.97 24.61 -14.62
CA HIS A 49 -4.88 24.92 -13.52
C HIS A 49 -4.29 26.07 -12.72
N ILE A 50 -4.65 27.28 -13.14
CA ILE A 50 -4.71 28.47 -12.29
C ILE A 50 -5.51 28.09 -11.03
N GLY A 51 -4.95 28.43 -9.88
CA GLY A 51 -5.45 28.03 -8.57
C GLY A 51 -6.94 28.31 -8.38
N GLN A 52 -7.69 27.25 -8.12
CA GLN A 52 -9.05 27.35 -7.64
C GLN A 52 -9.23 26.35 -6.50
N ALA A 53 -9.74 26.87 -5.39
CA ALA A 53 -9.89 26.21 -4.10
C ALA A 53 -10.37 24.76 -4.24
N GLY A 54 -9.68 23.85 -3.53
CA GLY A 54 -9.85 22.40 -3.62
C GLY A 54 -11.26 21.92 -3.32
N SER A 55 -12.10 21.93 -4.35
CA SER A 55 -13.25 21.05 -4.43
C SER A 55 -12.70 19.67 -4.77
N THR A 56 -12.60 18.78 -3.79
CA THR A 56 -12.28 17.38 -4.04
C THR A 56 -13.49 16.78 -4.75
N SER A 57 -13.45 16.77 -6.09
CA SER A 57 -14.50 16.19 -6.91
C SER A 57 -14.58 14.70 -6.62
N MET A 58 -15.59 14.29 -5.85
CA MET A 58 -15.89 12.89 -5.59
C MET A 58 -16.72 12.33 -6.75
N LEU A 59 -16.46 11.07 -7.12
CA LEU A 59 -17.18 10.39 -8.19
C LEU A 59 -18.58 9.95 -7.72
N ALA A 60 -19.60 10.24 -8.52
CA ALA A 60 -20.98 9.83 -8.33
C ALA A 60 -21.18 8.34 -8.66
N GLN A 61 -22.34 7.80 -8.29
CA GLN A 61 -22.69 6.42 -8.60
C GLN A 61 -22.72 6.18 -10.12
N GLY A 62 -22.11 5.09 -10.58
CA GLY A 62 -22.01 4.71 -11.99
C GLY A 62 -20.82 5.34 -12.73
N GLU A 63 -20.12 6.31 -12.12
CA GLU A 63 -18.95 6.91 -12.77
C GLU A 63 -17.74 5.98 -12.79
N PRO A 64 -16.90 6.07 -13.84
CA PRO A 64 -15.70 5.25 -13.98
C PRO A 64 -14.69 5.59 -12.88
N CYS A 65 -14.15 4.55 -12.25
CA CYS A 65 -13.22 4.68 -11.13
C CYS A 65 -12.12 3.62 -11.19
N GLY A 66 -11.06 3.84 -10.43
CA GLY A 66 -9.93 2.95 -10.30
C GLY A 66 -9.04 3.30 -9.11
N VAL A 67 -7.92 2.59 -9.01
CA VAL A 67 -6.95 2.78 -7.93
C VAL A 67 -6.35 4.19 -7.95
N TYR A 68 -6.15 4.74 -9.15
CA TYR A 68 -5.52 6.05 -9.37
C TYR A 68 -6.51 7.15 -9.80
N THR A 69 -7.80 6.91 -9.69
CA THR A 69 -8.83 7.93 -9.97
C THR A 69 -9.21 8.65 -8.69
N MET A 70 -10.04 9.70 -8.82
CA MET A 70 -10.74 10.27 -7.67
C MET A 70 -11.55 9.21 -6.93
N SER A 71 -11.72 9.40 -5.62
CA SER A 71 -12.52 8.51 -4.79
C SER A 71 -14.00 8.64 -5.11
N CYS A 72 -14.72 7.52 -5.00
CA CYS A 72 -16.17 7.55 -5.04
C CYS A 72 -16.72 8.34 -3.83
N ALA A 73 -17.88 8.99 -4.04
CA ALA A 73 -18.59 9.69 -2.99
C ALA A 73 -18.91 8.79 -1.80
N LYS A 74 -19.14 9.42 -0.64
CA LYS A 74 -19.41 8.71 0.61
C LYS A 74 -20.54 7.69 0.45
N GLY A 75 -20.30 6.46 0.89
CA GLY A 75 -21.25 5.35 0.76
C GLY A 75 -21.19 4.61 -0.57
N LEU A 76 -20.25 4.95 -1.45
CA LEU A 76 -19.95 4.23 -2.67
C LEU A 76 -18.60 3.50 -2.57
N ARG A 77 -18.43 2.40 -3.31
CA ARG A 77 -17.13 1.73 -3.50
C ARG A 77 -16.84 1.57 -4.99
N CYS A 78 -15.57 1.64 -5.36
CA CYS A 78 -15.14 1.30 -6.71
C CYS A 78 -15.14 -0.22 -6.88
N VAL A 79 -15.90 -0.72 -7.85
CA VAL A 79 -15.95 -2.16 -8.18
C VAL A 79 -15.53 -2.41 -9.63
N PRO A 80 -14.85 -3.54 -9.91
CA PRO A 80 -14.54 -3.93 -11.28
C PRO A 80 -15.81 -4.36 -12.04
N PRO A 81 -15.80 -4.31 -13.39
CA PRO A 81 -16.85 -4.86 -14.24
C PRO A 81 -17.24 -6.30 -13.87
N PRO A 82 -18.53 -6.66 -13.90
CA PRO A 82 -18.95 -8.04 -13.69
C PRO A 82 -18.35 -8.94 -14.78
N GLN A 83 -17.88 -10.14 -14.38
CA GLN A 83 -17.23 -11.14 -15.24
C GLN A 83 -15.87 -10.75 -15.85
N GLU A 84 -15.18 -9.74 -15.31
CA GLU A 84 -13.81 -9.44 -15.75
C GLU A 84 -12.82 -10.55 -15.32
N HIS A 85 -12.04 -11.09 -16.26
CA HIS A 85 -11.01 -12.10 -15.97
C HIS A 85 -9.85 -11.58 -15.13
N SER A 86 -9.64 -10.26 -15.10
CA SER A 86 -8.56 -9.60 -14.35
C SER A 86 -9.10 -8.39 -13.56
N PRO A 87 -9.89 -8.61 -12.49
CA PRO A 87 -10.57 -7.54 -11.77
C PRO A 87 -9.62 -6.46 -11.23
N LEU A 88 -8.44 -6.85 -10.73
CA LEU A 88 -7.42 -5.92 -10.24
C LEU A 88 -6.85 -5.06 -11.37
N GLN A 89 -6.62 -5.65 -12.53
CA GLN A 89 -6.09 -4.92 -13.70
C GLN A 89 -7.10 -3.89 -14.19
N ALA A 90 -8.39 -4.25 -14.25
CA ALA A 90 -9.44 -3.30 -14.62
C ALA A 90 -9.50 -2.09 -13.67
N LEU A 91 -9.36 -2.31 -12.35
CA LEU A 91 -9.32 -1.21 -11.37
C LEU A 91 -8.06 -0.35 -11.50
N LEU A 92 -6.89 -0.95 -11.75
CA LEU A 92 -5.66 -0.18 -11.99
C LEU A 92 -5.79 0.70 -13.25
N GLN A 93 -6.54 0.24 -14.24
CA GLN A 93 -6.81 0.96 -15.49
C GLN A 93 -7.99 1.97 -15.39
N GLY A 94 -8.63 2.12 -14.24
CA GLY A 94 -9.78 3.04 -14.11
C GLY A 94 -11.08 2.56 -14.76
N ARG A 95 -11.18 1.25 -15.04
CA ARG A 95 -12.36 0.62 -15.68
C ARG A 95 -13.42 0.15 -14.68
N GLY A 96 -13.24 0.42 -13.39
CA GLY A 96 -14.25 0.15 -12.39
C GLY A 96 -15.39 1.17 -12.44
N PHE A 97 -16.41 0.98 -11.60
CA PHE A 97 -17.53 1.90 -11.46
C PHE A 97 -17.93 2.08 -9.99
N CYS A 98 -18.34 3.29 -9.63
CA CYS A 98 -18.77 3.59 -8.27
C CYS A 98 -20.16 2.99 -7.99
N THR A 99 -20.26 2.10 -7.01
CA THR A 99 -21.52 1.43 -6.64
C THR A 99 -21.85 1.63 -5.17
N LYS A 100 -23.15 1.57 -4.83
CA LYS A 100 -23.57 1.63 -3.42
C LYS A 100 -22.89 0.53 -2.62
N HIS A 101 -22.21 0.94 -1.56
CA HIS A 101 -21.64 0.04 -0.59
C HIS A 101 -22.79 -0.50 0.27
N SER A 102 -23.42 -1.60 -0.15
CA SER A 102 -24.28 -2.35 0.76
C SER A 102 -23.38 -2.91 1.86
N ARG A 103 -23.68 -2.60 3.13
CA ARG A 103 -23.12 -3.34 4.28
C ARG A 103 -23.70 -4.76 4.34
N THR A 104 -23.76 -5.45 3.21
CA THR A 104 -24.03 -6.87 3.12
C THR A 104 -22.67 -7.55 3.13
N SER A 105 -22.38 -8.24 4.22
CA SER A 105 -21.45 -9.37 4.40
C SER A 105 -20.14 -9.40 3.58
N PRO A 106 -18.99 -9.73 4.20
CA PRO A 106 -17.73 -9.92 3.48
C PRO A 106 -17.92 -10.81 2.25
N THR A 107 -17.53 -10.28 1.08
CA THR A 107 -17.36 -10.94 -0.22
C THR A 107 -17.88 -12.36 -0.28
N GLU A 108 -19.03 -12.55 -0.92
CA GLU A 108 -19.48 -13.88 -1.33
C GLU A 108 -18.39 -14.50 -2.22
N ARG A 109 -17.67 -15.46 -1.63
CA ARG A 109 -16.76 -16.36 -2.33
C ARG A 109 -17.57 -17.03 -3.45
N PRO A 110 -16.97 -17.32 -4.63
CA PRO A 110 -17.63 -18.16 -5.62
C PRO A 110 -18.14 -19.43 -4.95
N HIS A 111 -19.46 -19.65 -4.99
CA HIS A 111 -20.10 -20.86 -4.51
C HIS A 111 -19.53 -22.04 -5.33
N PRO A 112 -18.87 -23.04 -4.73
CA PRO A 112 -18.70 -24.31 -5.41
C PRO A 112 -20.07 -25.00 -5.40
N THR A 113 -20.61 -25.24 -6.59
CA THR A 113 -21.82 -26.05 -6.79
C THR A 113 -21.54 -27.47 -6.30
N GLY A 114 -21.91 -27.76 -5.06
CA GLY A 114 -21.78 -29.08 -4.45
C GLY A 114 -22.50 -29.13 -3.10
N PRO A 115 -23.08 -30.27 -2.72
CA PRO A 115 -23.82 -30.40 -1.47
C PRO A 115 -22.85 -30.21 -0.29
N HIS A 116 -22.95 -29.07 0.39
CA HIS A 116 -22.10 -28.73 1.54
C HIS A 116 -22.66 -29.43 2.78
N PRO A 117 -21.93 -30.35 3.44
CA PRO A 117 -22.21 -30.66 4.83
C PRO A 117 -21.81 -29.42 5.64
N SER A 118 -22.64 -29.07 6.60
CA SER A 118 -22.39 -28.05 7.60
C SER A 118 -21.18 -28.41 8.47
N GLN A 119 -19.96 -28.19 7.98
CA GLN A 119 -18.74 -28.23 8.80
C GLN A 119 -18.43 -26.84 9.34
N SER A 120 -19.31 -26.37 10.22
CA SER A 120 -19.08 -25.19 11.06
C SER A 120 -17.82 -25.32 11.94
N GLY A 121 -17.34 -26.55 12.19
CA GLY A 121 -16.15 -26.81 13.01
C GLY A 121 -14.79 -26.70 12.29
N GLU A 122 -14.72 -26.81 10.96
CA GLU A 122 -13.42 -26.80 10.25
C GLU A 122 -12.90 -25.36 10.04
N ILE A 123 -13.82 -24.40 9.83
CA ILE A 123 -13.51 -22.97 9.72
C ILE A 123 -13.08 -22.38 11.08
N GLU A 124 -13.58 -22.94 12.18
CA GLU A 124 -13.10 -22.59 13.54
C GLU A 124 -11.65 -23.05 13.80
N LYS A 125 -11.13 -24.00 13.02
CA LYS A 125 -9.78 -24.56 13.19
C LYS A 125 -8.76 -24.04 12.17
N ALA A 126 -9.04 -22.94 11.47
CA ALA A 126 -8.09 -22.33 10.52
C ALA A 126 -7.20 -21.25 11.20
N PRO A 127 -6.06 -21.63 11.85
CA PRO A 127 -5.29 -20.71 12.69
C PRO A 127 -4.64 -19.59 11.88
N CYS A 128 -4.23 -19.84 10.63
CA CYS A 128 -3.59 -18.83 9.79
C CYS A 128 -4.56 -17.70 9.46
N ARG A 129 -5.78 -18.02 9.03
CA ARG A 129 -6.79 -17.00 8.68
C ARG A 129 -7.18 -16.15 9.87
N LYS A 130 -7.27 -16.75 11.07
CA LYS A 130 -7.52 -16.03 12.32
C LYS A 130 -6.40 -15.03 12.61
N LEU A 131 -5.14 -15.47 12.54
CA LEU A 131 -3.98 -14.58 12.72
C LEU A 131 -3.93 -13.49 11.65
N LEU A 132 -4.15 -13.83 10.38
CA LEU A 132 -4.14 -12.89 9.26
C LEU A 132 -5.12 -11.74 9.49
N ASN A 133 -6.37 -12.04 9.86
CA ASN A 133 -7.38 -11.02 10.11
C ASN A 133 -7.01 -10.12 11.30
N SER A 134 -6.36 -10.67 12.33
CA SER A 134 -5.84 -9.89 13.46
C SER A 134 -4.72 -8.94 13.03
N VAL A 135 -3.73 -9.47 12.30
CA VAL A 135 -2.61 -8.68 11.76
C VAL A 135 -3.11 -7.56 10.85
N LEU A 136 -4.02 -7.85 9.92
CA LEU A 136 -4.56 -6.86 8.99
C LEU A 136 -5.36 -5.75 9.70
N ARG A 137 -5.99 -6.03 10.84
CA ARG A 137 -6.66 -5.01 11.67
C ARG A 137 -5.67 -4.16 12.46
N GLY A 138 -4.57 -4.75 12.90
CA GLY A 138 -3.52 -4.09 13.68
C GLY A 138 -2.51 -3.30 12.85
N ILE A 139 -2.45 -3.51 11.53
CA ILE A 139 -1.66 -2.69 10.61
C ILE A 139 -2.39 -1.34 10.46
N GLU A 140 -2.05 -0.39 11.33
CA GLU A 140 -2.46 1.00 11.22
C GLU A 140 -1.70 1.67 10.05
N LEU A 141 -2.33 2.64 9.37
CA LEU A 141 -1.73 3.38 8.25
C LEU A 141 -0.46 4.17 8.62
N THR A 142 -0.05 4.16 9.89
CA THR A 142 1.15 4.79 10.44
C THR A 142 2.42 3.96 10.25
N ILE A 143 2.33 2.69 9.83
CA ILE A 143 3.50 1.80 9.74
C ILE A 143 4.47 2.17 8.59
N PHE A 144 4.06 2.98 7.61
CA PHE A 144 4.97 3.48 6.55
C PHE A 144 6.11 4.36 7.08
N GLN A 145 6.07 4.77 8.35
CA GLN A 145 7.14 5.56 9.00
C GLN A 145 8.03 4.74 9.94
N SER A 146 7.74 3.46 10.19
CA SER A 146 8.52 2.65 11.15
C SER A 146 9.33 1.56 10.43
N ASP A 147 10.61 1.47 10.78
CA ASP A 147 11.60 0.53 10.24
C ASP A 147 11.39 -0.94 10.70
N ARG A 148 10.14 -1.32 10.99
CA ARG A 148 9.75 -2.59 11.59
C ARG A 148 9.38 -3.60 10.51
N ASP A 149 9.98 -4.78 10.60
CA ASP A 149 9.68 -5.92 9.72
C ASP A 149 8.27 -6.46 10.01
N ILE A 150 7.28 -6.07 9.21
CA ILE A 150 5.91 -6.58 9.32
C ILE A 150 5.88 -8.05 8.86
N TYR A 151 5.25 -8.91 9.63
CA TYR A 151 4.93 -10.28 9.22
C TYR A 151 3.45 -10.39 8.85
N ILE A 152 3.17 -10.75 7.60
CA ILE A 152 1.82 -11.08 7.12
C ILE A 152 1.79 -12.59 6.83
N PRO A 153 1.00 -13.39 7.58
CA PRO A 153 1.01 -14.84 7.42
C PRO A 153 0.40 -15.26 6.08
N ASN A 154 1.09 -16.16 5.38
CA ASN A 154 0.68 -16.70 4.09
C ASN A 154 -0.22 -17.93 4.28
N CYS A 155 -1.51 -17.78 3.98
CA CYS A 155 -2.50 -18.83 4.18
C CYS A 155 -2.89 -19.54 2.87
N ASP A 156 -3.31 -20.80 2.97
CA ASP A 156 -3.97 -21.51 1.89
C ASP A 156 -5.45 -21.08 1.73
N THR A 157 -6.17 -21.72 0.81
CA THR A 157 -7.60 -21.45 0.55
C THR A 157 -8.51 -21.92 1.68
N ARG A 158 -8.09 -22.92 2.47
CA ARG A 158 -8.79 -23.45 3.64
C ARG A 158 -8.56 -22.59 4.89
N GLY A 159 -7.52 -21.75 4.89
CA GLY A 159 -7.16 -20.86 5.99
C GLY A 159 -6.08 -21.42 6.94
N PHE A 160 -5.37 -22.46 6.54
CA PHE A 160 -4.19 -23.01 7.20
C PHE A 160 -2.91 -22.34 6.67
N TYR A 161 -1.78 -22.55 7.35
CA TYR A 161 -0.51 -21.96 6.91
C TYR A 161 0.00 -22.68 5.67
N ARG A 162 0.50 -21.92 4.69
CA ARG A 162 1.31 -22.49 3.62
C ARG A 162 2.67 -22.93 4.17
N LYS A 163 3.23 -23.99 3.61
CA LYS A 163 4.52 -24.56 4.05
C LYS A 163 5.67 -23.54 4.12
N LYS A 164 5.69 -22.52 3.24
CA LYS A 164 6.70 -21.45 3.24
C LYS A 164 6.11 -20.13 3.75
N GLN A 165 6.71 -19.59 4.81
CA GLN A 165 6.39 -18.28 5.38
C GLN A 165 7.58 -17.33 5.17
N CYS A 166 7.31 -16.03 5.02
CA CYS A 166 8.34 -15.02 4.81
C CYS A 166 7.99 -13.73 5.55
N ARG A 167 9.02 -12.99 5.99
CA ARG A 167 8.86 -11.61 6.42
C ARG A 167 8.69 -10.67 5.22
N SER A 168 8.09 -9.51 5.46
CA SER A 168 8.05 -8.43 4.47
C SER A 168 9.46 -7.97 4.14
N SER A 169 9.69 -7.54 2.90
CA SER A 169 10.95 -6.94 2.48
C SER A 169 11.19 -5.62 3.20
N LYS A 170 12.46 -5.32 3.46
CA LYS A 170 12.91 -4.04 4.02
C LYS A 170 13.79 -3.33 2.99
N GLY A 171 13.23 -2.33 2.32
CA GLY A 171 13.90 -1.66 1.20
C GLY A 171 14.24 -2.65 0.07
N MET A 172 15.53 -2.81 -0.23
CA MET A 172 16.04 -3.73 -1.26
C MET A 172 16.33 -5.14 -0.75
N GLN A 173 16.21 -5.40 0.55
CA GLN A 173 16.48 -6.71 1.13
C GLN A 173 15.21 -7.57 1.16
N ARG A 174 15.30 -8.75 0.56
CA ARG A 174 14.23 -9.76 0.63
C ARG A 174 14.08 -10.20 2.09
N GLY A 175 12.85 -10.27 2.57
CA GLY A 175 12.57 -10.77 3.91
C GLY A 175 13.00 -12.23 4.04
N HIS A 176 13.47 -12.61 5.22
CA HIS A 176 13.82 -14.00 5.51
C HIS A 176 12.58 -14.90 5.43
N CYS A 177 12.77 -16.14 5.00
CA CYS A 177 11.72 -17.14 4.89
C CYS A 177 12.07 -18.37 5.74
N TRP A 178 11.05 -19.09 6.18
CA TRP A 178 11.16 -20.34 6.93
C TRP A 178 10.04 -21.30 6.55
N CYS A 179 10.20 -22.58 6.87
CA CYS A 179 9.18 -23.59 6.63
C CYS A 179 8.32 -23.84 7.88
N VAL A 180 7.04 -24.12 7.70
CA VAL A 180 6.07 -24.42 8.76
C VAL A 180 5.17 -25.60 8.37
N ASP A 181 4.55 -26.24 9.35
CA ASP A 181 3.43 -27.17 9.14
C ASP A 181 2.10 -26.42 8.88
N GLU A 182 0.98 -27.16 8.68
CA GLU A 182 -0.34 -26.56 8.43
C GLU A 182 -0.86 -25.69 9.60
N LEU A 183 -0.37 -25.92 10.83
CA LEU A 183 -0.74 -25.19 12.04
C LEU A 183 0.16 -23.97 12.31
N GLY A 184 1.26 -23.83 11.56
CA GLY A 184 2.20 -22.72 11.66
C GLY A 184 3.43 -23.01 12.51
N THR A 185 3.62 -24.26 12.97
CA THR A 185 4.81 -24.68 13.72
C THR A 185 6.01 -24.70 12.80
N ALA A 186 7.11 -24.04 13.18
CA ALA A 186 8.34 -24.02 12.38
C ALA A 186 8.94 -25.43 12.25
N LEU A 187 9.26 -25.81 11.00
CA LEU A 187 9.95 -27.05 10.71
C LEU A 187 11.46 -26.86 10.85
N PRO A 188 12.20 -27.90 11.28
CA PRO A 188 13.66 -27.85 11.33
C PRO A 188 14.22 -27.63 9.91
N SER A 189 15.10 -26.65 9.77
CA SER A 189 15.73 -26.31 8.49
C SER A 189 16.69 -27.42 8.07
N ARG A 190 16.47 -28.05 6.91
CA ARG A 190 17.55 -28.67 6.13
C ARG A 190 18.15 -27.55 5.29
N ALA A 191 19.29 -27.02 5.69
CA ALA A 191 19.99 -26.00 4.94
C ALA A 191 20.47 -26.60 3.60
N SER A 192 19.80 -26.25 2.52
CA SER A 192 20.31 -26.41 1.15
C SER A 192 21.32 -25.31 0.88
N GLU A 193 22.51 -25.67 0.38
CA GLU A 193 23.65 -24.76 0.13
C GLU A 193 23.33 -23.62 -0.85
N ASP A 194 22.21 -23.71 -1.58
CA ASP A 194 21.80 -22.77 -2.64
C ASP A 194 20.80 -21.68 -2.16
N GLY A 195 20.48 -21.60 -0.86
CA GLY A 195 19.56 -20.58 -0.31
C GLY A 195 18.09 -20.72 -0.74
N THR A 196 17.77 -21.65 -1.65
CA THR A 196 16.42 -22.12 -1.92
C THR A 196 15.99 -23.01 -0.76
N LEU A 197 14.95 -22.62 -0.01
CA LEU A 197 14.34 -23.47 1.03
C LEU A 197 13.30 -24.39 0.38
N PRO A 198 13.60 -25.69 0.15
CA PRO A 198 12.59 -26.65 -0.28
C PRO A 198 11.69 -26.96 0.92
N CYS A 199 10.59 -26.24 1.04
CA CYS A 199 9.56 -26.55 2.03
C CYS A 199 8.67 -27.74 1.58
N ASP A 200 9.11 -28.50 0.58
CA ASP A 200 8.47 -29.73 0.13
C ASP A 200 8.88 -30.85 1.09
N GLY A 201 8.24 -30.87 2.26
CA GLY A 201 8.14 -32.11 3.02
C GLY A 201 7.34 -33.11 2.19
N GLU A 202 7.97 -34.25 1.89
CA GLU A 202 7.37 -35.48 1.39
C GLU A 202 6.10 -35.85 2.18
#